data_AF-A0A7Y4ZAI0-F1
#
_entry.id   AF-A0A7Y4ZAI0-F1
#
_cell.length_a   1.000
_cell.length_b   1.000
_cell.length_c   1.000
_cell.angle_alpha   90.00
_cell.angle_beta   90.00
_cell.angle_gamma   90.00
#
_symmetry.space_group_name_H-M   'P 1'
#
loop_
_entity.id
_entity.type
_entity.pdbx_description
1 polymer ?
#
loop_
_entity_poly.entity_id
_entity_poly.type
_entity_poly.pdbx_seq_one_letter_code
_entity_poly.pdbx_strand_id
1 'polypeptide(L)'
;MNKQLLLIALVFASSQAYSRSILENSIWGTAAQAAGINVSTMYGIALQESGMRWRDGTFRPWPWTLNVNVGRGAIKAGSRHYGNKRAAALALKRLIRYGIRNVDVGLMQVNLYWHGDRVKDELDLLDPTVNIMVAALYLKEINTTNIHQTVSDYHAPSNPVLGNAYANHVKRYEKIIHATIH
;
A
#
# COMPACT_ATOMS: atom_id res chain seq x y z
N MET A 1 51.04 21.18 20.15
CA MET A 1 50.31 21.45 18.90
C MET A 1 50.23 20.13 18.13
N ASN A 2 49.10 19.53 17.78
CA ASN A 2 47.71 19.97 17.69
C ASN A 2 46.74 18.84 18.05
N LYS A 3 45.74 19.17 18.88
CA LYS A 3 44.47 18.45 18.99
C LYS A 3 43.61 18.90 17.81
N GLN A 4 43.14 18.01 16.93
CA GLN A 4 41.83 18.08 16.27
C GLN A 4 41.50 16.71 15.64
N LEU A 5 40.74 15.90 16.37
CA LEU A 5 39.89 14.84 15.81
C LEU A 5 38.50 15.17 16.32
N LEU A 6 37.73 15.92 15.52
CA LEU A 6 36.37 16.32 15.86
C LEU A 6 35.40 15.79 14.79
N LEU A 7 34.59 14.84 15.24
CA LEU A 7 33.19 14.60 14.88
C LEU A 7 32.79 14.59 13.39
N ILE A 8 32.73 13.38 12.81
CA ILE A 8 31.88 13.09 11.64
C ILE A 8 30.77 12.06 11.97
N ALA A 9 30.70 11.54 13.21
CA ALA A 9 29.77 10.45 13.57
C ALA A 9 28.34 10.88 13.99
N LEU A 10 28.02 12.17 14.07
CA LEU A 10 26.76 12.66 14.68
C LEU A 10 25.68 13.16 13.69
N VAL A 11 25.95 13.18 12.39
CA VAL A 11 24.98 13.68 11.39
C VAL A 11 24.13 12.57 10.77
N PHE A 12 24.65 11.34 10.67
CA PHE A 12 23.95 10.22 10.01
C PHE A 12 22.82 9.59 10.85
N ALA A 13 22.94 9.54 12.19
CA ALA A 13 21.88 9.01 13.05
C ALA A 13 20.62 9.89 13.06
N SER A 14 20.76 11.18 12.73
CA SER A 14 19.71 12.19 12.83
C SER A 14 18.70 12.11 11.68
N SER A 15 19.15 11.91 10.44
CA SER A 15 18.27 11.71 9.26
C SER A 15 17.47 10.41 9.34
N GLN A 16 18.05 9.45 10.05
CA GLN A 16 17.56 8.10 10.28
C GLN A 16 16.29 8.07 11.15
N ALA A 17 16.41 8.60 12.37
CA ALA A 17 15.28 8.76 13.27
C ALA A 17 14.20 9.67 12.66
N TYR A 18 14.62 10.66 11.86
CA TYR A 18 13.72 11.59 11.20
C TYR A 18 12.81 10.93 10.15
N SER A 19 13.34 10.10 9.23
CA SER A 19 12.49 9.47 8.19
C SER A 19 11.54 8.41 8.77
N ARG A 20 11.98 7.66 9.79
CA ARG A 20 11.10 6.73 10.53
C ARG A 20 9.98 7.48 11.25
N SER A 21 10.32 8.56 11.95
CA SER A 21 9.32 9.38 12.63
C SER A 21 8.36 10.08 11.66
N ILE A 22 8.77 10.41 10.43
CA ILE A 22 7.83 10.93 9.42
C ILE A 22 6.77 9.88 9.05
N LEU A 23 7.17 8.64 8.77
CA LEU A 23 6.21 7.58 8.44
C LEU A 23 5.30 7.28 9.64
N GLU A 24 5.87 7.16 10.84
CA GLU A 24 5.12 6.90 12.08
C GLU A 24 4.14 8.06 12.42
N ASN A 25 4.49 9.31 12.11
CA ASN A 25 3.62 10.48 12.33
C ASN A 25 2.73 10.83 11.12
N SER A 26 2.62 9.93 10.14
CA SER A 26 1.76 10.09 8.96
C SER A 26 0.55 9.15 9.02
N ILE A 27 -0.31 9.21 7.99
CA ILE A 27 -1.40 8.25 7.82
C ILE A 27 -0.91 6.79 7.85
N TRP A 28 0.33 6.51 7.43
CA TRP A 28 0.91 5.18 7.46
C TRP A 28 1.06 4.65 8.89
N GLY A 29 1.53 5.49 9.83
CA GLY A 29 1.65 5.13 11.23
C GLY A 29 0.30 4.90 11.90
N THR A 30 -0.67 5.79 11.67
CA THR A 30 -2.04 5.62 12.16
C THR A 30 -2.66 4.32 11.65
N ALA A 31 -2.51 4.03 10.35
CA ALA A 31 -3.03 2.82 9.73
C ALA A 31 -2.33 1.56 10.24
N ALA A 32 -1.00 1.58 10.36
CA ALA A 32 -0.22 0.46 10.88
C ALA A 32 -0.60 0.13 12.33
N GLN A 33 -0.78 1.16 13.17
CA GLN A 33 -1.27 0.99 14.53
C GLN A 33 -2.68 0.39 14.55
N ALA A 34 -3.59 0.87 13.70
CA ALA A 34 -4.95 0.33 13.61
C ALA A 34 -4.96 -1.15 13.18
N ALA A 35 -4.08 -1.53 12.26
CA ALA A 35 -3.91 -2.90 11.77
C ALA A 35 -3.17 -3.81 12.78
N GLY A 36 -2.42 -3.24 13.72
CA GLY A 36 -1.56 -4.01 14.63
C GLY A 36 -0.33 -4.59 13.93
N ILE A 37 0.25 -3.86 12.98
CA ILE A 37 1.46 -4.24 12.23
C ILE A 37 2.49 -3.11 12.25
N ASN A 38 3.73 -3.39 11.83
CA ASN A 38 4.75 -2.35 11.69
C ASN A 38 4.44 -1.41 10.51
N VAL A 39 4.81 -0.13 10.64
CA VAL A 39 4.61 0.86 9.56
C VAL A 39 5.36 0.52 8.27
N SER A 40 6.53 -0.11 8.39
CA SER A 40 7.28 -0.63 7.24
C SER A 40 6.55 -1.76 6.53
N THR A 41 5.87 -2.65 7.27
CA THR A 41 5.00 -3.69 6.70
C THR A 41 3.83 -3.06 5.95
N MET A 42 3.12 -2.10 6.56
CA MET A 42 1.99 -1.41 5.93
C MET A 42 2.40 -0.72 4.63
N TYR A 43 3.52 0.01 4.63
CA TYR A 43 4.03 0.67 3.41
C TYR A 43 4.55 -0.36 2.39
N GLY A 44 5.17 -1.46 2.84
CA GLY A 44 5.63 -2.55 2.01
C GLY A 44 4.50 -3.27 1.26
N ILE A 45 3.33 -3.45 1.91
CA ILE A 45 2.09 -3.92 1.26
C ILE A 45 1.72 -2.95 0.13
N ALA A 46 1.63 -1.66 0.40
CA ALA A 46 1.28 -0.65 -0.61
C ALA A 46 2.24 -0.65 -1.82
N LEU A 47 3.54 -0.85 -1.59
CA LEU A 47 4.53 -0.99 -2.65
C LEU A 47 4.33 -2.26 -3.47
N GLN A 48 3.99 -3.37 -2.83
CA GLN A 48 3.73 -4.62 -3.54
C GLN A 48 2.42 -4.56 -4.34
N GLU A 49 1.41 -3.85 -3.84
CA GLU A 49 0.10 -3.69 -4.48
C GLU A 49 0.12 -2.73 -5.68
N SER A 50 0.79 -1.58 -5.55
CA SER A 50 0.67 -0.51 -6.55
C SER A 50 1.98 0.25 -6.80
N GLY A 51 3.12 -0.27 -6.35
CA GLY A 51 4.41 0.38 -6.51
C GLY A 51 4.70 0.74 -7.97
N MET A 52 5.01 2.01 -8.21
CA MET A 52 5.37 2.50 -9.53
C MET A 52 6.48 3.55 -9.41
N ARG A 53 7.28 3.68 -10.48
CA ARG A 53 8.28 4.74 -10.58
C ARG A 53 7.60 6.06 -10.96
N TRP A 54 7.72 7.05 -10.08
CA TRP A 54 7.22 8.41 -10.28
C TRP A 54 8.15 9.21 -11.19
N ARG A 55 7.68 10.37 -11.66
CA ARG A 55 8.44 11.25 -12.58
C ARG A 55 9.74 11.77 -11.96
N ASP A 56 9.79 11.88 -10.64
CA ASP A 56 10.99 12.25 -9.87
C ASP A 56 11.98 11.07 -9.69
N GLY A 57 11.69 9.91 -10.29
CA GLY A 57 12.53 8.72 -10.21
C GLY A 57 12.30 7.85 -8.97
N THR A 58 11.52 8.32 -7.99
CA THR A 58 11.24 7.55 -6.77
C THR A 58 10.26 6.40 -7.05
N PHE A 59 10.43 5.29 -6.34
CA PHE A 59 9.48 4.17 -6.38
C PHE A 59 8.56 4.23 -5.15
N ARG A 60 7.27 4.49 -5.37
CA ARG A 60 6.27 4.71 -4.31
C ARG A 60 4.92 4.15 -4.73
N PRO A 61 3.99 3.86 -3.79
CA PRO A 61 2.65 3.39 -4.13
C PRO A 61 1.92 4.37 -5.06
N TRP A 62 1.18 3.84 -6.04
CA TRP A 62 0.46 4.65 -7.03
C TRP A 62 -1.05 4.70 -6.70
N PRO A 63 -1.58 5.84 -6.24
CA PRO A 63 -2.93 5.93 -5.66
C PRO A 63 -4.07 5.79 -6.67
N TRP A 64 -3.79 5.92 -7.96
CA TRP A 64 -4.82 5.91 -9.01
C TRP A 64 -4.64 4.69 -9.90
N THR A 65 -4.65 3.52 -9.28
CA THR A 65 -4.59 2.21 -9.93
C THR A 65 -5.95 1.53 -9.82
N LEU A 66 -6.42 0.94 -10.93
CA LEU A 66 -7.59 0.06 -10.97
C LEU A 66 -7.19 -1.27 -11.60
N ASN A 67 -7.36 -2.37 -10.88
CA ASN A 67 -7.18 -3.72 -11.43
C ASN A 67 -8.54 -4.39 -11.64
N VAL A 68 -8.89 -4.70 -12.88
CA VAL A 68 -10.13 -5.44 -13.18
C VAL A 68 -9.82 -6.94 -13.10
N ASN A 69 -10.31 -7.61 -12.07
CA ASN A 69 -10.01 -9.04 -11.87
C ASN A 69 -10.70 -9.93 -12.90
N VAL A 70 -11.91 -9.57 -13.32
CA VAL A 70 -12.67 -10.31 -14.34
C VAL A 70 -13.23 -9.33 -15.36
N GLY A 71 -12.85 -9.51 -16.62
CA GLY A 71 -13.36 -8.72 -17.74
C GLY A 71 -14.84 -9.03 -18.05
N ARG A 72 -15.52 -8.11 -18.73
CA ARG A 72 -16.89 -8.29 -19.23
C ARG A 72 -17.08 -7.55 -20.55
N GLY A 73 -17.59 -8.24 -21.55
CA GLY A 73 -17.78 -7.69 -22.89
C GLY A 73 -16.47 -7.13 -23.46
N ALA A 74 -16.48 -5.86 -23.88
CA ALA A 74 -15.31 -5.18 -24.42
C ALA A 74 -14.26 -4.78 -23.36
N ILE A 75 -14.56 -4.92 -22.05
CA ILE A 75 -13.64 -4.53 -20.97
C ILE A 75 -12.85 -5.77 -20.55
N LYS A 76 -11.55 -5.78 -20.83
CA LYS A 76 -10.63 -6.87 -20.44
C LYS A 76 -10.22 -6.80 -18.96
N ALA A 77 -9.80 -7.94 -18.40
CA ALA A 77 -9.13 -7.97 -17.10
C ALA A 77 -7.76 -7.26 -17.14
N GLY A 78 -7.23 -6.91 -15.97
CA GLY A 78 -5.89 -6.37 -15.77
C GLY A 78 -5.83 -4.95 -15.19
N SER A 79 -4.60 -4.56 -14.84
CA SER A 79 -4.27 -3.28 -14.20
C SER A 79 -4.29 -2.09 -15.16
N ARG A 80 -4.76 -0.95 -14.63
CA ARG A 80 -4.80 0.34 -15.30
C ARG A 80 -4.32 1.41 -14.34
N HIS A 81 -3.34 2.19 -14.77
CA HIS A 81 -2.78 3.28 -13.98
C HIS A 81 -3.19 4.62 -14.61
N TYR A 82 -3.65 5.53 -13.77
CA TYR A 82 -4.15 6.83 -14.19
C TYR A 82 -3.26 7.94 -13.63
N GLY A 83 -3.08 9.02 -14.40
CA GLY A 83 -2.24 10.14 -13.99
C GLY A 83 -2.80 11.01 -12.87
N ASN A 84 -4.10 10.89 -12.54
CA ASN A 84 -4.76 11.68 -11.50
C ASN A 84 -6.07 11.02 -11.02
N LYS A 85 -6.56 11.48 -9.86
CA LYS A 85 -7.81 11.02 -9.23
C LYS A 85 -9.02 11.13 -10.15
N ARG A 86 -9.14 12.23 -10.89
CA ARG A 86 -10.30 12.48 -11.79
C ARG A 86 -10.38 11.44 -12.92
N ALA A 87 -9.26 11.11 -13.55
CA ALA A 87 -9.21 10.12 -14.62
C ALA A 87 -9.54 8.71 -14.09
N ALA A 88 -8.99 8.33 -12.95
CA ALA A 88 -9.36 7.06 -12.30
C ALA A 88 -10.84 7.02 -11.89
N ALA A 89 -11.37 8.11 -11.34
CA ALA A 89 -12.78 8.17 -10.94
C ALA A 89 -13.73 8.03 -12.14
N LEU A 90 -13.43 8.67 -13.27
CA LEU A 90 -14.21 8.49 -14.49
C LEU A 90 -14.19 7.05 -14.99
N ALA A 91 -13.02 6.40 -14.94
CA ALA A 91 -12.89 5.00 -15.31
C ALA A 91 -13.63 4.06 -14.35
N LEU A 92 -13.48 4.25 -13.03
CA LEU A 92 -14.18 3.46 -12.01
C LEU A 92 -15.70 3.60 -12.15
N LYS A 93 -16.22 4.83 -12.29
CA LYS A 93 -17.64 5.08 -12.59
C LYS A 93 -18.11 4.31 -13.83
N ARG A 94 -17.29 4.24 -14.88
CA ARG A 94 -17.62 3.49 -16.11
C ARG A 94 -17.66 1.98 -15.85
N LEU A 95 -16.71 1.43 -15.09
CA LEU A 95 -16.69 0.02 -14.72
C LEU A 95 -17.95 -0.36 -13.93
N ILE A 96 -18.30 0.43 -12.91
CA ILE A 96 -19.49 0.23 -12.08
C ILE A 96 -20.77 0.26 -12.94
N ARG A 97 -20.93 1.26 -13.81
CA ARG A 97 -22.08 1.34 -14.73
C ARG A 97 -22.19 0.14 -15.69
N TYR A 98 -21.07 -0.50 -16.01
CA TYR A 98 -21.03 -1.70 -16.85
C TYR A 98 -21.23 -3.01 -16.05
N GLY A 99 -21.51 -2.90 -14.74
CA GLY A 99 -21.70 -4.04 -13.83
C GLY A 99 -20.40 -4.73 -13.43
N ILE A 100 -19.24 -4.10 -13.64
CA ILE A 100 -17.92 -4.63 -13.24
C ILE A 100 -17.57 -4.05 -11.88
N ARG A 101 -17.73 -4.87 -10.83
CA ARG A 101 -17.45 -4.48 -9.44
C ARG A 101 -16.27 -5.23 -8.80
N ASN A 102 -15.90 -6.39 -9.34
CA ASN A 102 -14.68 -7.09 -8.91
C ASN A 102 -13.45 -6.36 -9.47
N VAL A 103 -13.12 -5.25 -8.81
CA VAL A 103 -12.09 -4.30 -9.19
C VAL A 103 -11.32 -3.92 -7.95
N ASP A 104 -9.99 -4.06 -7.98
CA ASP A 104 -9.13 -3.56 -6.91
C ASP A 104 -8.82 -2.08 -7.15
N VAL A 105 -8.98 -1.27 -6.12
CA VAL A 105 -8.96 0.19 -6.22
C VAL A 105 -7.86 0.76 -5.34
N GLY A 106 -7.11 1.71 -5.90
CA GLY A 106 -6.22 2.57 -5.14
C GLY A 106 -4.88 1.92 -4.78
N LEU A 107 -4.10 2.62 -3.96
CA LEU A 107 -2.73 2.22 -3.65
C LEU A 107 -2.59 0.94 -2.83
N MET A 108 -3.64 0.56 -2.09
CA MET A 108 -3.70 -0.68 -1.32
C MET A 108 -4.47 -1.79 -2.06
N GLN A 109 -4.94 -1.52 -3.29
CA GLN A 109 -5.72 -2.46 -4.09
C GLN A 109 -6.93 -3.04 -3.31
N VAL A 110 -7.68 -2.17 -2.63
CA VAL A 110 -8.91 -2.55 -1.91
C VAL A 110 -9.95 -3.00 -2.93
N ASN A 111 -10.42 -4.23 -2.83
CA ASN A 111 -11.42 -4.76 -3.75
C ASN A 111 -12.82 -4.16 -3.50
N LEU A 112 -13.36 -3.49 -4.52
CA LEU A 112 -14.65 -2.81 -4.45
C LEU A 112 -15.83 -3.77 -4.21
N TYR A 113 -15.77 -5.00 -4.72
CA TYR A 113 -16.85 -5.97 -4.55
C TYR A 113 -16.95 -6.44 -3.10
N TRP A 114 -15.82 -6.64 -2.42
CA TRP A 114 -15.77 -7.17 -1.06
C TRP A 114 -15.80 -6.10 0.04
N HIS A 115 -15.36 -4.88 -0.26
CA HIS A 115 -15.12 -3.84 0.75
C HIS A 115 -15.75 -2.49 0.42
N GLY A 116 -16.52 -2.40 -0.67
CA GLY A 116 -17.17 -1.16 -1.09
C GLY A 116 -18.23 -0.63 -0.11
N ASP A 117 -18.76 -1.48 0.77
CA ASP A 117 -19.70 -1.13 1.83
C ASP A 117 -19.05 -0.39 3.01
N ARG A 118 -17.71 -0.41 3.11
CA ARG A 118 -16.94 0.31 4.14
C ARG A 118 -16.84 1.81 3.88
N VAL A 119 -17.28 2.27 2.70
CA VAL A 119 -17.27 3.68 2.29
C VAL A 119 -18.67 4.13 1.88
N LYS A 120 -18.94 5.43 2.01
CA LYS A 120 -20.23 6.01 1.61
C LYS A 120 -20.36 6.16 0.10
N ASP A 121 -19.25 6.53 -0.55
CA ASP A 121 -19.12 6.55 -2.01
C ASP A 121 -17.96 5.63 -2.41
N GLU A 122 -18.20 4.75 -3.37
CA GLU A 122 -17.22 3.80 -3.92
C GLU A 122 -15.96 4.51 -4.46
N LEU A 123 -16.11 5.77 -4.89
CA LEU A 123 -15.01 6.59 -5.37
C LEU A 123 -14.09 7.09 -4.26
N ASP A 124 -14.54 7.04 -3.00
CA ASP A 124 -13.70 7.36 -1.85
C ASP A 124 -12.52 6.40 -1.75
N LEU A 125 -12.60 5.19 -2.32
CA LEU A 125 -11.46 4.27 -2.42
C LEU A 125 -10.31 4.80 -3.29
N LEU A 126 -10.52 5.85 -4.10
CA LEU A 126 -9.45 6.55 -4.83
C LEU A 126 -8.80 7.67 -4.01
N ASP A 127 -9.32 7.95 -2.82
CA ASP A 127 -8.65 8.81 -1.86
C ASP A 127 -7.57 8.03 -1.10
N PRO A 128 -6.29 8.46 -1.12
CA PRO A 128 -5.23 7.69 -0.49
C PRO A 128 -5.46 7.42 0.99
N THR A 129 -5.95 8.41 1.73
CA THR A 129 -6.16 8.28 3.18
C THR A 129 -7.27 7.28 3.49
N VAL A 130 -8.40 7.36 2.77
CA VAL A 130 -9.51 6.41 2.93
C VAL A 130 -9.06 5.00 2.55
N ASN A 131 -8.38 4.85 1.40
CA ASN A 131 -7.93 3.56 0.90
C ASN A 131 -6.97 2.85 1.86
N ILE A 132 -6.00 3.59 2.42
CA ILE A 132 -5.07 3.08 3.45
C ILE A 132 -5.84 2.62 4.68
N MET A 133 -6.79 3.42 5.17
CA MET A 133 -7.54 3.07 6.38
C MET A 133 -8.48 1.88 6.18
N VAL A 134 -9.13 1.75 5.01
CA VAL A 134 -9.96 0.57 4.70
C VAL A 134 -9.10 -0.69 4.69
N ALA A 135 -7.94 -0.66 4.03
CA ALA A 135 -7.00 -1.78 4.05
C ALA A 135 -6.51 -2.11 5.46
N ALA A 136 -6.21 -1.10 6.28
CA ALA A 136 -5.79 -1.29 7.67
C ALA A 136 -6.84 -1.96 8.54
N LEU A 137 -8.11 -1.58 8.36
CA LEU A 137 -9.22 -2.21 9.09
C LEU A 137 -9.43 -3.67 8.65
N TYR A 138 -9.29 -3.97 7.36
CA TYR A 138 -9.32 -5.36 6.90
C TYR A 138 -8.13 -6.16 7.46
N LEU A 139 -6.90 -5.61 7.40
CA LEU A 139 -5.72 -6.22 8.00
C LEU A 139 -5.91 -6.52 9.49
N LYS A 140 -6.54 -5.61 10.23
CA LYS A 140 -6.88 -5.81 11.65
C LYS A 140 -7.79 -7.01 11.85
N GLU A 141 -8.80 -7.19 11.00
CA GLU A 141 -9.77 -8.29 11.09
C GLU A 141 -9.13 -9.65 10.84
N ILE A 142 -8.17 -9.71 9.91
CA ILE A 142 -7.45 -10.94 9.59
C ILE A 142 -6.14 -11.10 10.36
N ASN A 143 -5.82 -10.18 11.28
CA ASN A 143 -4.54 -10.19 11.96
C ASN A 143 -4.40 -11.38 12.90
N THR A 144 -3.29 -12.10 12.77
CA THR A 144 -2.91 -13.19 13.65
C THR A 144 -1.65 -12.82 14.44
N THR A 145 -1.23 -13.66 15.38
CA THR A 145 0.09 -13.49 16.03
C THR A 145 1.25 -13.66 15.05
N ASN A 146 1.03 -14.23 13.87
CA ASN A 146 2.01 -14.37 12.81
C ASN A 146 1.76 -13.31 11.72
N ILE A 147 2.49 -12.19 11.79
CA ILE A 147 2.38 -11.10 10.81
C ILE A 147 2.66 -11.56 9.37
N HIS A 148 3.54 -12.55 9.16
CA HIS A 148 3.79 -13.06 7.81
C HIS A 148 2.56 -13.78 7.23
N GLN A 149 1.82 -14.50 8.07
CA GLN A 149 0.54 -15.10 7.71
C GLN A 149 -0.51 -14.01 7.42
N THR A 150 -0.62 -12.99 8.27
CA THR A 150 -1.53 -11.85 8.05
C THR A 150 -1.30 -11.19 6.69
N VAL A 151 -0.03 -10.97 6.31
CA VAL A 151 0.34 -10.37 5.01
C VAL A 151 0.05 -11.32 3.85
N SER A 152 0.28 -12.62 4.04
CA SER A 152 -0.09 -13.65 3.05
C SER A 152 -1.59 -13.66 2.78
N ASP A 153 -2.39 -13.60 3.83
CA ASP A 153 -3.86 -13.69 3.76
C ASP A 153 -4.51 -12.39 3.27
N TYR A 154 -3.83 -11.25 3.42
CA TYR A 154 -4.25 -10.01 2.78
C TYR A 154 -4.35 -10.17 1.25
N HIS A 155 -3.38 -10.86 0.64
CA HIS A 155 -3.31 -11.02 -0.81
C HIS A 155 -4.04 -12.28 -1.31
N ALA A 156 -3.86 -13.42 -0.64
CA ALA A 156 -4.31 -14.72 -1.14
C ALA A 156 -4.70 -15.69 -0.01
N PRO A 157 -5.79 -15.42 0.73
CA PRO A 157 -6.17 -16.20 1.91
C PRO A 157 -6.50 -17.67 1.62
N SER A 158 -6.89 -17.98 0.38
CA SER A 158 -7.18 -19.36 -0.07
C SER A 158 -6.05 -19.99 -0.89
N ASN A 159 -4.91 -19.31 -1.05
CA ASN A 159 -3.76 -19.83 -1.80
C ASN A 159 -2.44 -19.51 -1.07
N PRO A 160 -2.03 -20.38 -0.13
CA PRO A 160 -0.83 -20.15 0.68
C PRO A 160 0.47 -20.04 -0.12
N VAL A 161 0.57 -20.68 -1.30
CA VAL A 161 1.78 -20.59 -2.14
C VAL A 161 1.95 -19.16 -2.67
N LEU A 162 0.87 -18.58 -3.21
CA LEU A 162 0.89 -17.20 -3.69
C LEU A 162 1.02 -16.20 -2.54
N GLY A 163 0.30 -16.40 -1.45
CA GLY A 163 0.35 -15.53 -0.28
C GLY A 163 1.75 -15.52 0.38
N ASN A 164 2.42 -16.67 0.49
CA ASN A 164 3.78 -16.72 1.01
C ASN A 164 4.80 -16.01 0.11
N ALA A 165 4.68 -16.18 -1.21
CA ALA A 165 5.51 -15.45 -2.17
C ALA A 165 5.31 -13.93 -2.04
N TYR A 166 4.04 -13.50 -1.93
CA TYR A 166 3.67 -12.11 -1.70
C TYR A 166 4.29 -11.56 -0.40
N ALA A 167 4.09 -12.24 0.72
CA ALA A 167 4.60 -11.81 2.02
C ALA A 167 6.14 -11.75 2.06
N ASN A 168 6.81 -12.62 1.29
CA ASN A 168 8.27 -12.55 1.12
C ASN A 168 8.72 -11.33 0.33
N HIS A 169 7.95 -10.86 -0.66
CA HIS A 169 8.23 -9.59 -1.33
C HIS A 169 8.03 -8.40 -0.40
N VAL A 170 6.96 -8.38 0.40
CA VAL A 170 6.73 -7.34 1.42
C VAL A 170 7.91 -7.29 2.40
N LYS A 171 8.41 -8.44 2.89
CA LYS A 171 9.62 -8.49 3.72
C LYS A 171 10.87 -7.91 3.05
N ARG A 172 11.01 -8.00 1.72
CA ARG A 172 12.11 -7.35 0.99
C ARG A 172 11.94 -5.83 1.01
N TYR A 173 10.72 -5.33 0.80
CA TYR A 173 10.44 -3.90 0.93
C TYR A 173 10.69 -3.40 2.35
N GLU A 174 10.27 -4.13 3.38
CA GLU A 174 10.56 -3.78 4.77
C GLU A 174 12.06 -3.57 4.98
N LYS A 175 12.90 -4.51 4.52
CA LYS A 175 14.36 -4.39 4.62
C LYS A 175 14.89 -3.15 3.90
N ILE A 176 14.37 -2.84 2.70
CA ILE A 176 14.77 -1.65 1.95
C ILE A 176 14.32 -0.38 2.64
N ILE A 177 13.08 -0.32 3.13
CA ILE A 177 12.51 0.82 3.85
C ILE A 177 13.34 1.06 5.11
N HIS A 178 13.64 0.02 5.88
CA HIS A 178 14.55 0.11 7.00
C HIS A 178 15.91 0.63 6.54
N ALA A 179 16.56 0.02 5.54
CA ALA A 179 17.88 0.42 5.06
C ALA A 179 17.96 1.83 4.45
N THR A 180 16.88 2.35 3.86
CA THR A 180 16.80 3.71 3.26
C THR A 180 16.42 4.76 4.32
N ILE A 181 15.89 4.30 5.44
CA ILE A 181 15.66 5.04 6.67
C ILE A 181 16.82 4.80 7.66
N HIS A 182 17.86 4.04 7.25
CA HIS A 182 19.16 3.82 7.91
C HIS A 182 20.28 4.62 7.23
#